data_AF-A0A6A9SE94-F1
#
_entry.id   AF-A0A6A9SE94-F1
#
_cell.length_a   1.000
_cell.length_b   1.000
_cell.length_c   1.000
_cell.angle_alpha   90.00
_cell.angle_beta   90.00
_cell.angle_gamma   90.00
#
_symmetry.space_group_name_H-M   'P 1'
#
loop_
_entity.id
_entity.type
_entity.pdbx_description
1 polymer ?
#
loop_
_entity_poly.entity_id
_entity_poly.type
_entity_poly.pdbx_seq_one_letter_code
_entity_poly.pdbx_strand_id
1 'polypeptide(L)'
;MFSERDLAGDLAAVREAYAPDALVLDCERDFQTLPPEHRDDLALLTESLSPAAYDDDWLPADAPEILSRLASTDLVVGTPGDGAVAWTTQTEPPVVFVKARIEGTPEAFADFLVAEALVEAGLDLPEQFLGFFEADYRAFDAAVDADPTSVYQLASACCDAYRGLHTREEFASWADDYPDLHEAWADAGERVSGRVDGLPREIARGETSFADAAELACSAVKHDVDLPAPFAALDTLAYRRHGASYAVKWAEKVFDAESADSS
;
A
#
# COMPACT_ATOMS: atom_id res chain seq x y z
N MET A 1 18.41 -2.41 16.54
CA MET A 1 17.31 -2.67 15.58
C MET A 1 16.80 -1.37 15.01
N PHE A 2 16.35 -0.44 15.86
CA PHE A 2 15.80 0.85 15.46
C PHE A 2 16.66 2.03 15.92
N SER A 3 16.76 3.06 15.08
CA SER A 3 17.26 4.38 15.45
C SER A 3 16.31 5.44 14.92
N GLU A 4 16.00 6.44 15.74
CA GLU A 4 15.15 7.56 15.29
C GLU A 4 15.85 8.34 14.17
N ARG A 5 15.12 8.57 13.07
CA ARG A 5 15.56 9.32 11.91
C ARG A 5 15.42 10.81 12.20
N ASP A 6 16.50 11.56 12.04
CA ASP A 6 16.46 13.01 12.10
C ASP A 6 15.75 13.55 10.84
N LEU A 7 14.63 14.25 11.03
CA LEU A 7 13.87 14.87 9.94
C LEU A 7 14.20 16.37 9.89
N ALA A 8 14.51 16.86 8.69
CA ALA A 8 14.74 18.27 8.43
C ALA A 8 13.97 18.72 7.18
N GLY A 9 13.87 20.04 7.01
CA GLY A 9 13.25 20.66 5.85
C GLY A 9 11.81 20.19 5.63
N ASP A 10 11.50 19.84 4.38
CA ASP A 10 10.16 19.44 3.93
C ASP A 10 9.63 18.23 4.71
N LEU A 11 10.46 17.22 5.03
CA LEU A 11 10.02 16.05 5.81
C LEU A 11 9.57 16.41 7.23
N ALA A 12 10.27 17.33 7.89
CA ALA A 12 9.87 17.78 9.22
C ALA A 12 8.53 18.53 9.18
N ALA A 13 8.31 19.32 8.12
CA ALA A 13 7.07 20.06 7.91
C ALA A 13 5.90 19.14 7.54
N VAL A 14 6.12 18.13 6.69
CA VAL A 14 5.13 17.09 6.37
C VAL A 14 4.74 16.31 7.63
N ARG A 15 5.71 15.90 8.46
CA ARG A 15 5.38 15.24 9.75
C ARG A 15 4.49 16.14 10.60
N GLU A 16 4.86 17.40 10.80
CA GLU A 16 4.06 18.35 11.59
C GLU A 16 2.64 18.52 11.05
N ALA A 17 2.48 18.55 9.72
CA ALA A 17 1.19 18.77 9.08
C ALA A 17 0.26 17.56 9.14
N TYR A 18 0.79 16.35 8.93
CA TYR A 18 -0.03 15.15 8.72
C TYR A 18 0.00 14.18 9.92
N ALA A 19 1.14 14.01 10.58
CA ALA A 19 1.33 13.03 11.64
C ALA A 19 2.33 13.54 12.70
N PRO A 20 1.99 14.60 13.46
CA PRO A 20 2.95 15.36 14.28
C PRO A 20 3.63 14.51 15.37
N ASP A 21 2.92 13.52 15.89
CA ASP A 21 3.43 12.63 16.93
C ASP A 21 4.17 11.40 16.38
N ALA A 22 4.13 11.17 15.05
CA ALA A 22 4.68 9.95 14.47
C ALA A 22 6.21 9.85 14.64
N LEU A 23 6.66 8.64 14.98
CA LEU A 23 8.08 8.31 15.02
C LEU A 23 8.55 7.82 13.65
N VAL A 24 9.70 8.30 13.19
CA VAL A 24 10.34 7.76 11.98
C VAL A 24 11.60 7.01 12.40
N LEU A 25 11.66 5.71 12.10
CA LEU A 25 12.71 4.81 12.57
C LEU A 25 13.47 4.18 11.41
N ASP A 26 14.79 4.39 11.38
CA ASP A 26 15.71 3.61 10.56
C ASP A 26 15.87 2.20 11.12
N CYS A 27 15.73 1.20 10.25
CA CYS A 27 15.83 -0.20 10.61
C CYS A 27 17.12 -0.83 10.08
N GLU A 28 17.85 -1.53 10.95
CA GLU A 28 19.06 -2.26 10.56
C GLU A 28 18.81 -3.41 9.58
N ARG A 29 17.56 -3.89 9.46
CA ARG A 29 17.18 -5.05 8.64
C ARG A 29 15.84 -4.82 7.97
N ASP A 30 15.63 -5.60 6.91
CA ASP A 30 14.35 -5.72 6.24
C ASP A 30 13.44 -6.74 6.96
N PHE A 31 12.15 -6.46 7.05
CA PHE A 31 11.15 -7.34 7.66
C PHE A 31 9.74 -7.01 7.15
N GLN A 32 8.87 -8.02 7.19
CA GLN A 32 7.41 -7.88 7.00
C GLN A 32 6.68 -8.05 8.33
N THR A 33 7.13 -9.01 9.13
CA THR A 33 6.61 -9.26 10.48
C THR A 33 7.71 -8.98 11.49
N LEU A 34 7.42 -8.21 12.53
CA LEU A 34 8.39 -7.91 13.57
C LEU A 34 8.52 -9.10 14.54
N PRO A 35 9.71 -9.70 14.68
CA PRO A 35 9.95 -10.79 15.62
C PRO A 35 9.68 -10.35 17.06
N PRO A 36 9.21 -11.24 17.95
CA PRO A 36 8.90 -10.90 19.34
C PRO A 36 10.05 -10.19 20.07
N GLU A 37 11.30 -10.59 19.85
CA GLU A 37 12.48 -9.97 20.45
C GLU A 37 12.66 -8.49 20.10
N HIS A 38 12.16 -8.05 18.95
CA HIS A 38 12.23 -6.65 18.51
C HIS A 38 10.95 -5.87 18.81
N ARG A 39 9.87 -6.54 19.22
CA ARG A 39 8.67 -5.85 19.74
C ARG A 39 8.95 -5.19 21.08
N ASP A 40 9.77 -5.83 21.92
CA ASP A 40 10.22 -5.23 23.18
C ASP A 40 11.05 -3.97 22.92
N ASP A 41 11.94 -3.99 21.92
CA ASP A 41 12.71 -2.79 21.51
C ASP A 41 11.78 -1.66 21.05
N LEU A 42 10.74 -1.97 20.28
CA LEU A 42 9.75 -1.00 19.80
C LEU A 42 8.89 -0.44 20.94
N ALA A 43 8.48 -1.28 21.89
CA ALA A 43 7.69 -0.90 23.05
C ALA A 43 8.44 0.03 24.04
N LEU A 44 9.76 0.19 23.89
CA LEU A 44 10.53 1.21 24.62
C LEU A 44 10.43 2.60 23.98
N LEU A 45 10.01 2.67 22.72
CA LEU A 45 9.88 3.90 21.94
C LEU A 45 8.43 4.37 21.85
N THR A 46 7.47 3.45 21.98
CA THR A 46 6.03 3.74 21.89
C THR A 46 5.35 3.65 23.25
N GLU A 47 4.26 4.39 23.42
CA GLU A 47 3.42 4.36 24.62
C GLU A 47 2.59 3.07 24.67
N SER A 48 2.14 2.61 23.51
CA SER A 48 1.41 1.35 23.36
C SER A 48 1.76 0.62 22.07
N LEU A 49 1.50 -0.70 22.06
CA LEU A 49 1.65 -1.59 20.92
C LEU A 49 0.50 -2.59 20.98
N SER A 50 -0.41 -2.51 20.02
CA SER A 50 -1.60 -3.34 19.89
C SER A 50 -1.70 -3.85 18.45
N PRO A 51 -1.20 -5.08 18.16
CA PRO A 51 -1.26 -5.62 16.81
C PRO A 51 -2.72 -5.71 16.33
N ALA A 52 -2.92 -5.52 15.03
CA ALA A 52 -4.24 -5.62 14.42
C ALA A 52 -4.83 -7.00 14.68
N ALA A 53 -6.10 -7.04 15.08
CA ALA A 53 -6.84 -8.28 15.32
C ALA A 53 -7.95 -8.38 14.27
N TYR A 54 -7.67 -9.09 13.18
CA TYR A 54 -8.67 -9.39 12.15
C TYR A 54 -9.52 -10.60 12.54
N ASP A 55 -10.72 -10.68 12.00
CA ASP A 55 -11.58 -11.85 12.21
C ASP A 55 -11.13 -13.00 11.29
N ASP A 56 -10.79 -14.14 11.89
CA ASP A 56 -10.40 -15.35 11.16
C ASP A 56 -11.49 -15.81 10.18
N ASP A 57 -12.76 -15.49 10.45
CA ASP A 57 -13.88 -15.83 9.56
C ASP A 57 -13.82 -15.09 8.22
N TRP A 58 -13.04 -14.00 8.11
CA TRP A 58 -12.80 -13.31 6.84
C TRP A 58 -11.92 -14.11 5.88
N LEU A 59 -11.13 -15.08 6.37
CA LEU A 59 -10.14 -15.79 5.56
C LEU A 59 -10.68 -17.04 4.84
N PRO A 60 -10.53 -17.16 3.50
CA PRO A 60 -10.77 -18.40 2.75
C PRO A 60 -10.13 -19.64 3.39
N ALA A 61 -10.76 -20.81 3.23
CA ALA A 61 -10.24 -22.04 3.82
C ALA A 61 -8.88 -22.47 3.23
N ASP A 62 -8.61 -22.02 2.01
CA ASP A 62 -7.37 -22.18 1.24
C ASP A 62 -6.51 -20.90 1.23
N ALA A 63 -6.75 -19.96 2.16
CA ALA A 63 -5.98 -18.74 2.31
C ALA A 63 -4.47 -19.06 2.45
N PRO A 64 -3.60 -18.37 1.69
CA PRO A 64 -2.15 -18.54 1.83
C PRO A 64 -1.67 -18.23 3.25
N GLU A 65 -0.57 -18.86 3.69
CA GLU A 65 -0.04 -18.74 5.06
C GLU A 65 0.22 -17.27 5.48
N ILE A 66 0.53 -16.39 4.53
CA ILE A 66 0.71 -14.96 4.80
C ILE A 66 -0.56 -14.31 5.37
N LEU A 67 -1.76 -14.71 4.91
CA LEU A 67 -3.04 -14.22 5.42
C LEU A 67 -3.29 -14.68 6.85
N SER A 68 -2.99 -15.95 7.14
CA SER A 68 -3.09 -16.46 8.52
C SER A 68 -2.16 -15.70 9.47
N ARG A 69 -0.98 -15.26 8.99
CA ARG A 69 -0.09 -14.40 9.77
C ARG A 69 -0.66 -12.98 9.94
N LEU A 70 -1.21 -12.39 8.88
CA LEU A 70 -1.87 -11.08 8.95
C LEU A 70 -3.03 -11.07 9.95
N ALA A 71 -3.83 -12.13 10.02
CA ALA A 71 -4.94 -12.26 10.98
C ALA A 71 -4.51 -12.70 12.38
N SER A 72 -3.25 -13.08 12.57
CA SER A 72 -2.74 -13.47 13.89
C SER A 72 -2.41 -12.25 14.76
N THR A 73 -1.99 -12.50 16.01
CA THR A 73 -1.49 -11.45 16.93
C THR A 73 -0.06 -11.00 16.61
N ASP A 74 0.45 -11.32 15.42
CA ASP A 74 1.77 -10.88 14.99
C ASP A 74 1.75 -9.42 14.56
N LEU A 75 2.79 -8.66 14.92
CA LEU A 75 2.96 -7.29 14.44
C LEU A 75 3.47 -7.34 12.99
N VAL A 76 2.54 -7.26 12.04
CA VAL A 76 2.83 -7.18 10.61
C VAL A 76 2.93 -5.70 10.22
N VAL A 77 4.09 -5.29 9.72
CA VAL A 77 4.47 -3.90 9.42
C VAL A 77 4.71 -3.74 7.92
N GLY A 78 3.76 -4.24 7.15
CA GLY A 78 3.77 -4.30 5.71
C GLY A 78 3.65 -5.71 5.12
N THR A 79 3.28 -5.75 3.85
CA THR A 79 3.06 -6.93 3.03
C THR A 79 4.14 -7.10 1.98
N PRO A 80 4.27 -8.30 1.37
CA PRO A 80 4.92 -8.43 0.08
C PRO A 80 4.41 -7.36 -0.91
N GLY A 81 5.26 -6.37 -1.21
CA GLY A 81 4.91 -5.24 -2.10
C GLY A 81 5.15 -3.86 -1.50
N ASP A 82 5.07 -3.70 -0.16
CA ASP A 82 5.11 -2.39 0.55
C ASP A 82 6.47 -1.63 0.52
N GLY A 83 7.36 -1.97 -0.41
CA GLY A 83 8.56 -1.18 -0.68
C GLY A 83 9.55 -1.09 0.49
N ALA A 84 10.26 0.05 0.56
CA ALA A 84 11.34 0.29 1.52
C ALA A 84 10.92 1.12 2.75
N VAL A 85 9.73 1.72 2.72
CA VAL A 85 9.16 2.47 3.83
C VAL A 85 7.77 1.92 4.09
N ALA A 86 7.49 1.55 5.33
CA ALA A 86 6.17 1.10 5.76
C ALA A 86 5.77 1.89 7.01
N TRP A 87 4.49 2.03 7.27
CA TRP A 87 3.98 2.67 8.48
C TRP A 87 3.04 1.73 9.23
N THR A 88 2.81 2.03 10.51
CA THR A 88 1.80 1.33 11.29
C THR A 88 1.10 2.24 12.29
N THR A 89 -0.20 2.02 12.46
CA THR A 89 -1.02 2.58 13.54
C THR A 89 -1.30 1.55 14.64
N GLN A 90 -0.69 0.37 14.57
CA GLN A 90 -0.68 -0.65 15.63
C GLN A 90 0.14 -0.22 16.87
N THR A 91 0.68 0.99 16.87
CA THR A 91 1.40 1.61 17.99
C THR A 91 0.86 3.01 18.25
N GLU A 92 1.03 3.50 19.48
CA GLU A 92 0.80 4.90 19.83
C GLU A 92 2.12 5.52 20.34
N PRO A 93 2.64 6.58 19.69
CA PRO A 93 2.18 7.15 18.42
C PRO A 93 2.41 6.20 17.21
N PRO A 94 1.86 6.53 16.01
CA PRO A 94 2.15 5.79 14.79
C PRO A 94 3.65 5.78 14.48
N VAL A 95 4.12 4.71 13.83
CA VAL A 95 5.54 4.54 13.49
C VAL A 95 5.72 4.34 12.00
N VAL A 96 6.61 5.13 11.40
CA VAL A 96 7.11 4.97 10.03
C VAL A 96 8.47 4.29 10.09
N PHE A 97 8.56 3.10 9.52
CA PHE A 97 9.78 2.30 9.43
C PHE A 97 10.46 2.50 8.07
N VAL A 98 11.68 3.03 8.10
CA VAL A 98 12.57 3.05 6.94
C VAL A 98 13.44 1.79 6.98
N LYS A 99 13.13 0.83 6.11
CA LYS A 99 13.75 -0.51 6.09
C LYS A 99 15.12 -0.47 5.42
N ALA A 100 16.00 -1.41 5.79
CA ALA A 100 17.37 -1.47 5.26
C ALA A 100 17.46 -1.48 3.72
N ARG A 101 16.44 -2.00 3.04
CA ARG A 101 16.34 -1.99 1.56
C ARG A 101 16.16 -0.60 0.94
N ILE A 102 16.04 0.47 1.73
CA ILE A 102 16.11 1.84 1.22
C ILE A 102 17.50 2.16 0.65
N GLU A 103 18.55 1.44 1.08
CA GLU A 103 19.92 1.66 0.63
C GLU A 103 20.03 1.57 -0.90
N GLY A 104 20.60 2.61 -1.52
CA GLY A 104 20.74 2.72 -2.97
C GLY A 104 19.56 3.42 -3.66
N THR A 105 18.48 3.74 -2.94
CA THR A 105 17.39 4.60 -3.43
C THR A 105 17.89 6.04 -3.57
N PRO A 106 17.58 6.75 -4.68
CA PRO A 106 17.88 8.18 -4.79
C PRO A 106 17.29 8.96 -3.62
N GLU A 107 18.05 9.88 -3.04
CA GLU A 107 17.68 10.63 -1.82
C GLU A 107 16.31 11.30 -1.94
N ALA A 108 16.06 12.05 -3.02
CA ALA A 108 14.76 12.70 -3.25
C ALA A 108 13.58 11.72 -3.29
N PHE A 109 13.77 10.52 -3.85
CA PHE A 109 12.72 9.50 -3.87
C PHE A 109 12.57 8.81 -2.51
N ALA A 110 13.67 8.58 -1.78
CA ALA A 110 13.61 8.07 -0.42
C ALA A 110 12.87 9.02 0.51
N ASP A 111 13.10 10.33 0.38
CA ASP A 111 12.37 11.36 1.12
C ASP A 111 10.88 11.34 0.75
N PHE A 112 10.54 11.25 -0.55
CA PHE A 112 9.15 11.10 -0.96
C PHE A 112 8.47 9.86 -0.34
N LEU A 113 9.14 8.71 -0.27
CA LEU A 113 8.59 7.51 0.37
C LEU A 113 8.33 7.69 1.88
N VAL A 114 9.19 8.44 2.58
CA VAL A 114 8.96 8.80 3.99
C VAL A 114 7.78 9.77 4.12
N ALA A 115 7.72 10.79 3.26
CA ALA A 115 6.61 11.75 3.24
C ALA A 115 5.27 11.08 2.96
N GLU A 116 5.23 10.16 1.99
CA GLU A 116 4.06 9.34 1.67
C GLU A 116 3.58 8.57 2.90
N ALA A 117 4.48 7.85 3.59
CA ALA A 117 4.11 7.07 4.76
C ALA A 117 3.59 7.94 5.92
N LEU A 118 4.12 9.15 6.09
CA LEU A 118 3.62 10.13 7.08
C LEU A 118 2.20 10.62 6.73
N VAL A 119 1.94 10.91 5.46
CA VAL A 119 0.60 11.30 4.99
C VAL A 119 -0.39 10.15 5.19
N GLU A 120 -0.04 8.93 4.78
CA GLU A 120 -0.92 7.77 4.93
C GLU A 120 -1.24 7.47 6.40
N ALA A 121 -0.25 7.52 7.29
CA ALA A 121 -0.44 7.36 8.72
C ALA A 121 -1.33 8.45 9.34
N GLY A 122 -1.29 9.67 8.80
CA GLY A 122 -2.08 10.81 9.26
C GLY A 122 -3.53 10.83 8.76
N LEU A 123 -3.83 10.12 7.66
CA LEU A 123 -5.15 10.13 7.01
C LEU A 123 -6.11 9.04 7.51
N ASP A 124 -5.72 8.25 8.52
CA ASP A 124 -6.52 7.14 9.07
C ASP A 124 -6.98 6.17 7.97
N LEU A 125 -6.09 5.92 7.00
CA LEU A 125 -6.32 4.98 5.91
C LEU A 125 -6.13 3.54 6.39
N PRO A 126 -6.69 2.53 5.70
CA PRO A 126 -6.40 1.15 6.01
C PRO A 126 -4.91 0.85 5.80
N GLU A 127 -4.22 0.41 6.85
CA GLU A 127 -2.80 0.01 6.80
C GLU A 127 -2.60 -1.22 5.92
N GLN A 128 -3.56 -2.14 5.92
CA GLN A 128 -3.51 -3.43 5.23
C GLN A 128 -4.83 -3.73 4.54
N PHE A 129 -4.80 -4.49 3.44
CA PHE A 129 -6.01 -4.79 2.67
C PHE A 129 -7.07 -5.57 3.47
N LEU A 130 -6.67 -6.36 4.49
CA LEU A 130 -7.67 -7.02 5.36
C LEU A 130 -8.48 -6.02 6.17
N GLY A 131 -7.85 -4.93 6.66
CA GLY A 131 -8.56 -3.83 7.29
C GLY A 131 -9.36 -2.98 6.30
N PHE A 132 -8.98 -2.96 5.02
CA PHE A 132 -9.74 -2.31 3.96
C PHE A 132 -10.99 -3.09 3.55
N PHE A 133 -10.87 -4.41 3.36
CA PHE A 133 -11.96 -5.27 2.91
C PHE A 133 -12.86 -5.75 4.04
N GLU A 134 -12.31 -5.99 5.23
CA GLU A 134 -13.01 -6.63 6.33
C GLU A 134 -13.79 -7.89 5.86
N ALA A 135 -15.08 -7.99 6.18
CA ALA A 135 -15.94 -9.09 5.76
C ALA A 135 -16.15 -9.19 4.24
N ASP A 136 -15.95 -8.10 3.48
CA ASP A 136 -16.09 -8.10 2.02
C ASP A 136 -14.97 -8.87 1.32
N TYR A 137 -13.87 -9.21 2.03
CA TYR A 137 -12.76 -9.97 1.44
C TYR A 137 -13.22 -11.32 0.89
N ARG A 138 -14.17 -12.00 1.56
CA ARG A 138 -14.77 -13.25 1.07
C ARG A 138 -15.51 -13.09 -0.25
N ALA A 139 -16.19 -11.95 -0.43
CA ALA A 139 -16.90 -11.67 -1.67
C ALA A 139 -15.91 -11.31 -2.78
N PHE A 140 -14.80 -10.63 -2.45
CA PHE A 140 -13.72 -10.35 -3.38
C PHE A 140 -13.04 -11.65 -3.85
N ASP A 141 -12.65 -12.51 -2.91
CA ASP A 141 -12.07 -13.83 -3.18
C ASP A 141 -12.95 -14.68 -4.10
N ALA A 142 -14.25 -14.76 -3.80
CA ALA A 142 -15.20 -15.49 -4.63
C ALA A 142 -15.42 -14.88 -6.04
N ALA A 143 -15.09 -13.61 -6.24
CA ALA A 143 -15.27 -12.91 -7.51
C ALA A 143 -14.05 -12.98 -8.42
N VAL A 144 -12.88 -13.39 -7.90
CA VAL A 144 -11.62 -13.46 -8.65
C VAL A 144 -11.36 -14.91 -9.08
N ASP A 145 -11.37 -15.17 -10.38
CA ASP A 145 -11.03 -16.49 -10.94
C ASP A 145 -9.50 -16.64 -11.10
N ALA A 146 -8.80 -16.73 -9.96
CA ALA A 146 -7.35 -16.91 -9.91
C ALA A 146 -6.92 -17.78 -8.72
N ASP A 147 -5.64 -18.16 -8.68
CA ASP A 147 -5.12 -18.87 -7.51
C ASP A 147 -5.08 -17.94 -6.27
N PRO A 148 -5.12 -18.49 -5.04
CA PRO A 148 -5.20 -17.68 -3.82
C PRO A 148 -4.07 -16.66 -3.63
N THR A 149 -2.89 -16.88 -4.23
CA THR A 149 -1.79 -15.89 -4.18
C THR A 149 -2.12 -14.69 -5.05
N SER A 150 -2.64 -14.92 -6.26
CA SER A 150 -3.07 -13.87 -7.17
C SER A 150 -4.24 -13.06 -6.58
N VAL A 151 -5.21 -13.72 -5.92
CA VAL A 151 -6.32 -13.04 -5.21
C VAL A 151 -5.77 -12.10 -4.13
N TYR A 152 -4.84 -12.59 -3.32
CA TYR A 152 -4.16 -11.80 -2.29
C TYR A 152 -3.44 -10.57 -2.89
N GLN A 153 -2.68 -10.75 -3.97
CA GLN A 153 -1.97 -9.65 -4.63
C GLN A 153 -2.94 -8.61 -5.19
N LEU A 154 -4.03 -9.06 -5.81
CA LEU A 154 -5.07 -8.16 -6.33
C LEU A 154 -5.77 -7.38 -5.22
N ALA A 155 -6.05 -7.99 -4.08
CA ALA A 155 -6.63 -7.31 -2.92
C ALA A 155 -5.69 -6.24 -2.36
N SER A 156 -4.39 -6.56 -2.26
CA SER A 156 -3.35 -5.59 -1.87
C SER A 156 -3.31 -4.41 -2.83
N ALA A 157 -3.22 -4.68 -4.14
CA ALA A 157 -3.21 -3.64 -5.17
C ALA A 157 -4.46 -2.75 -5.11
N CYS A 158 -5.65 -3.32 -4.89
CA CYS A 158 -6.87 -2.54 -4.70
C CYS A 158 -6.77 -1.59 -3.50
N CYS A 159 -6.22 -2.05 -2.38
CA CYS A 159 -5.98 -1.21 -1.20
C CYS A 159 -4.99 -0.08 -1.50
N ASP A 160 -3.94 -0.35 -2.28
CA ASP A 160 -2.95 0.65 -2.71
C ASP A 160 -3.57 1.72 -3.60
N ALA A 161 -4.40 1.33 -4.57
CA ALA A 161 -5.17 2.28 -5.38
C ALA A 161 -6.09 3.13 -4.51
N TYR A 162 -6.74 2.53 -3.52
CA TYR A 162 -7.61 3.26 -2.59
C TYR A 162 -6.80 4.30 -1.81
N ARG A 163 -5.67 3.92 -1.20
CA ARG A 163 -4.77 4.87 -0.52
C ARG A 163 -4.29 5.98 -1.47
N GLY A 164 -3.89 5.61 -2.68
CA GLY A 164 -3.47 6.56 -3.72
C GLY A 164 -4.52 7.60 -4.08
N LEU A 165 -5.82 7.25 -4.11
CA LEU A 165 -6.90 8.21 -4.34
C LEU A 165 -7.09 9.21 -3.20
N HIS A 166 -6.67 8.86 -1.99
CA HIS A 166 -6.75 9.72 -0.81
C HIS A 166 -5.50 10.59 -0.64
N THR A 167 -4.33 10.11 -1.07
CA THR A 167 -3.06 10.85 -0.94
C THR A 167 -2.72 11.71 -2.16
N ARG A 168 -3.20 11.36 -3.37
CA ARG A 168 -2.91 12.11 -4.61
C ARG A 168 -3.21 13.61 -4.50
N GLU A 169 -4.36 13.98 -3.93
CA GLU A 169 -4.76 15.39 -3.80
C GLU A 169 -3.78 16.17 -2.90
N GLU A 170 -3.25 15.53 -1.86
CA GLU A 170 -2.24 16.11 -0.98
C GLU A 170 -0.93 16.32 -1.75
N PHE A 171 -0.42 15.28 -2.40
CA PHE A 171 0.84 15.35 -3.15
C PHE A 171 0.79 16.37 -4.28
N ALA A 172 -0.32 16.45 -5.02
CA ALA A 172 -0.50 17.41 -6.10
C ALA A 172 -0.54 18.88 -5.61
N SER A 173 -0.86 19.11 -4.33
CA SER A 173 -0.89 20.45 -3.74
C SER A 173 0.49 20.96 -3.30
N TRP A 174 1.49 20.08 -3.22
CA TRP A 174 2.80 20.37 -2.62
C TRP A 174 3.73 21.26 -3.45
N ALA A 175 3.35 21.63 -4.68
CA ALA A 175 4.22 22.38 -5.59
C ALA A 175 4.78 23.69 -5.01
N ASP A 176 4.02 24.35 -4.13
CA ASP A 176 4.44 25.60 -3.47
C ASP A 176 5.05 25.36 -2.07
N ASP A 177 4.50 24.40 -1.32
CA ASP A 177 4.84 24.18 0.10
C ASP A 177 6.05 23.25 0.29
N TYR A 178 6.18 22.21 -0.54
CA TYR A 178 7.24 21.18 -0.49
C TYR A 178 7.74 20.85 -1.91
N PRO A 179 8.39 21.82 -2.60
CA PRO A 179 8.69 21.71 -4.03
C PRO A 179 9.60 20.51 -4.38
N ASP A 180 10.54 20.15 -3.52
CA ASP A 180 11.46 19.02 -3.76
C ASP A 180 10.72 17.68 -3.65
N LEU A 181 9.81 17.53 -2.68
CA LEU A 181 8.94 16.36 -2.55
C LEU A 181 7.95 16.25 -3.71
N HIS A 182 7.39 17.38 -4.15
CA HIS A 182 6.50 17.43 -5.31
C HIS A 182 7.24 17.03 -6.60
N GLU A 183 8.48 17.48 -6.80
CA GLU A 183 9.30 17.06 -7.95
C GLU A 183 9.57 15.56 -7.92
N ALA A 184 9.92 15.00 -6.76
CA ALA A 184 10.13 13.55 -6.61
C ALA A 184 8.85 12.73 -6.88
N TRP A 185 7.69 13.21 -6.43
CA TRP A 185 6.39 12.62 -6.72
C TRP A 185 6.08 12.62 -8.23
N ALA A 186 6.30 13.75 -8.90
CA ALA A 186 6.04 13.89 -10.34
C ALA A 186 6.99 13.00 -11.18
N ASP A 187 8.28 12.99 -10.85
CA ASP A 187 9.31 12.18 -11.51
C ASP A 187 9.07 10.67 -11.32
N ALA A 188 8.59 10.24 -10.15
CA ALA A 188 8.11 8.87 -9.95
C ALA A 188 6.89 8.54 -10.85
N GLY A 189 5.96 9.50 -10.99
CA GLY A 189 4.83 9.42 -11.91
C GLY A 189 5.22 9.25 -13.37
N GLU A 190 6.18 10.03 -13.86
CA GLU A 190 6.69 9.93 -15.23
C GLU A 190 7.32 8.56 -15.50
N ARG A 191 8.08 8.02 -14.54
CA ARG A 191 8.70 6.69 -14.68
C ARG A 191 7.68 5.56 -14.70
N VAL A 192 6.65 5.63 -13.85
CA VAL A 192 5.63 4.57 -13.77
C VAL A 192 4.71 4.62 -14.98
N SER A 193 4.34 5.81 -15.48
CA SER A 193 3.51 5.99 -16.67
C SER A 193 4.07 5.24 -17.89
N GLY A 194 5.38 5.35 -18.16
CA GLY A 194 6.00 4.64 -19.28
C GLY A 194 5.92 3.11 -19.19
N ARG A 195 5.79 2.55 -17.99
CA ARG A 195 5.60 1.10 -17.79
C ARG A 195 4.12 0.71 -17.85
N VAL A 196 3.23 1.52 -17.30
CA VAL A 196 1.78 1.30 -17.28
C VAL A 196 1.20 1.22 -18.71
N ASP A 197 1.69 2.06 -19.63
CA ASP A 197 1.28 2.06 -21.04
C ASP A 197 1.51 0.71 -21.75
N GLY A 198 2.52 -0.07 -21.30
CA GLY A 198 2.88 -1.37 -21.87
C GLY A 198 1.99 -2.51 -21.40
N LEU A 199 1.33 -2.38 -20.24
CA LEU A 199 0.68 -3.48 -19.54
C LEU A 199 -0.34 -4.26 -20.37
N PRO A 200 -1.27 -3.63 -21.12
CA PRO A 200 -2.26 -4.41 -21.88
C PRO A 200 -1.62 -5.37 -22.90
N ARG A 201 -0.48 -4.97 -23.48
CA ARG A 201 0.25 -5.82 -24.43
C ARG A 201 1.01 -6.93 -23.73
N GLU A 202 1.64 -6.64 -22.59
CA GLU A 202 2.40 -7.62 -21.81
C GLU A 202 1.48 -8.72 -21.26
N ILE A 203 0.32 -8.34 -20.71
CA ILE A 203 -0.72 -9.28 -20.24
C ILE A 203 -1.19 -10.16 -21.40
N ALA A 204 -1.54 -9.55 -22.55
CA ALA A 204 -2.02 -10.30 -23.71
C ALA A 204 -0.97 -11.29 -24.27
N ARG A 205 0.32 -11.09 -23.98
CA ARG A 205 1.41 -11.98 -24.36
C ARG A 205 1.79 -12.99 -23.27
N GLY A 206 1.20 -12.88 -22.08
CA GLY A 206 1.61 -13.65 -20.90
C GLY A 206 3.02 -13.29 -20.40
N GLU A 207 3.52 -12.10 -20.73
CA GLU A 207 4.82 -11.59 -20.26
C GLU A 207 4.73 -11.08 -18.81
N THR A 208 3.55 -10.59 -18.42
CA THR A 208 3.21 -10.09 -17.08
C THR A 208 1.88 -10.71 -16.65
N SER A 209 1.78 -11.21 -15.42
CA SER A 209 0.51 -11.73 -14.90
C SER A 209 -0.50 -10.60 -14.65
N PHE A 210 -1.79 -10.92 -14.58
CA PHE A 210 -2.81 -9.91 -14.26
C PHE A 210 -2.58 -9.28 -12.87
N ALA A 211 -2.16 -10.08 -11.89
CA ALA A 211 -1.86 -9.61 -10.53
C ALA A 211 -0.65 -8.67 -10.49
N ASP A 212 0.45 -9.02 -11.18
CA ASP A 212 1.63 -8.14 -11.27
C ASP A 212 1.32 -6.82 -12.00
N ALA A 213 0.46 -6.89 -13.03
CA ALA A 213 -0.01 -5.70 -13.73
C ALA A 213 -0.88 -4.81 -12.85
N ALA A 214 -1.73 -5.41 -12.01
CA ALA A 214 -2.57 -4.69 -11.06
C ALA A 214 -1.73 -3.97 -10.00
N GLU A 215 -0.68 -4.61 -9.46
CA GLU A 215 0.26 -3.99 -8.52
C GLU A 215 0.87 -2.71 -9.13
N LEU A 216 1.36 -2.80 -10.38
CA LEU A 216 1.94 -1.65 -11.07
C LEU A 216 0.91 -0.55 -11.38
N ALA A 217 -0.27 -0.93 -11.88
CA ALA A 217 -1.30 0.05 -12.24
C ALA A 217 -1.88 0.74 -10.99
N CYS A 218 -2.12 0.00 -9.90
CA CYS A 218 -2.69 0.56 -8.68
C CYS A 218 -1.70 1.46 -7.93
N SER A 219 -0.41 1.10 -7.89
CA SER A 219 0.62 1.97 -7.31
C SER A 219 0.81 3.28 -8.08
N ALA A 220 0.43 3.32 -9.37
CA ALA A 220 0.47 4.53 -10.19
C ALA A 220 -0.67 5.52 -9.88
N VAL A 221 -1.73 5.08 -9.17
CA VAL A 221 -2.87 5.93 -8.81
C VAL A 221 -2.42 7.14 -7.99
N LYS A 222 -1.50 7.01 -7.03
CA LYS A 222 -1.06 8.18 -6.25
C LYS A 222 -0.38 9.26 -7.10
N HIS A 223 0.10 8.92 -8.30
CA HIS A 223 0.86 9.78 -9.20
C HIS A 223 0.02 10.45 -10.30
N ASP A 224 -1.30 10.36 -10.24
CA ASP A 224 -2.21 10.93 -11.26
C ASP A 224 -1.92 10.43 -12.69
N VAL A 225 -1.54 9.15 -12.81
CA VAL A 225 -1.24 8.51 -14.09
C VAL A 225 -2.50 7.89 -14.69
N ASP A 226 -2.73 8.16 -15.98
CA ASP A 226 -3.80 7.53 -16.74
C ASP A 226 -3.62 6.01 -16.82
N LEU A 227 -4.54 5.26 -16.23
CA LEU A 227 -4.47 3.79 -16.21
C LEU A 227 -5.18 3.16 -17.41
N PRO A 228 -4.69 2.04 -17.95
CA PRO A 228 -5.40 1.27 -18.95
C PRO A 228 -6.57 0.50 -18.34
N ALA A 229 -7.52 0.08 -19.18
CA ALA A 229 -8.52 -0.89 -18.78
C ALA A 229 -7.85 -2.25 -18.44
N PRO A 230 -8.35 -2.99 -17.43
CA PRO A 230 -9.50 -2.67 -16.59
C PRO A 230 -9.20 -1.81 -15.35
N PHE A 231 -7.92 -1.47 -15.11
CA PHE A 231 -7.48 -0.76 -13.90
C PHE A 231 -7.98 0.68 -13.81
N ALA A 232 -8.28 1.34 -14.93
CA ALA A 232 -8.91 2.66 -14.98
C ALA A 232 -10.19 2.78 -14.13
N ALA A 233 -10.91 1.68 -13.90
CA ALA A 233 -12.10 1.69 -13.06
C ALA A 233 -11.79 1.91 -11.57
N LEU A 234 -10.56 1.62 -11.13
CA LEU A 234 -10.05 1.84 -9.78
C LEU A 234 -9.45 3.24 -9.60
N ASP A 235 -9.35 4.05 -10.67
CA ASP A 235 -9.02 5.47 -10.57
C ASP A 235 -10.27 6.34 -10.75
N THR A 236 -11.18 6.27 -9.78
CA THR A 236 -12.44 7.01 -9.84
C THR A 236 -12.89 7.52 -8.49
N LEU A 237 -13.64 8.63 -8.47
CA LEU A 237 -14.32 9.11 -7.27
C LEU A 237 -15.32 8.08 -6.71
N ALA A 238 -15.88 7.23 -7.58
CA ALA A 238 -16.75 6.14 -7.14
C ALA A 238 -15.95 5.12 -6.31
N TYR A 239 -14.74 4.75 -6.75
CA TYR A 239 -13.88 3.86 -5.98
C TYR A 239 -13.44 4.49 -4.66
N ARG A 240 -12.95 5.75 -4.69
CA ARG A 240 -12.61 6.52 -3.47
C ARG A 240 -13.75 6.51 -2.44
N ARG A 241 -14.99 6.63 -2.89
CA ARG A 241 -16.16 6.69 -2.00
C ARG A 241 -16.61 5.33 -1.46
N HIS A 242 -16.51 4.29 -2.29
CA HIS A 242 -17.15 2.99 -2.01
C HIS A 242 -16.16 1.90 -1.59
N GLY A 243 -14.86 2.12 -1.76
CA GLY A 243 -13.78 1.25 -1.28
C GLY A 243 -13.99 -0.21 -1.66
N ALA A 244 -13.86 -1.09 -0.67
CA ALA A 244 -13.92 -2.54 -0.83
C ALA A 244 -15.16 -3.03 -1.58
N SER A 245 -16.34 -2.50 -1.28
CA SER A 245 -17.59 -2.88 -1.96
C SER A 245 -17.54 -2.61 -3.47
N TYR A 246 -16.82 -1.58 -3.91
CA TYR A 246 -16.59 -1.30 -5.32
C TYR A 246 -15.51 -2.21 -5.91
N ALA A 247 -14.43 -2.50 -5.17
CA ALA A 247 -13.41 -3.47 -5.60
C ALA A 247 -14.03 -4.85 -5.89
N VAL A 248 -14.96 -5.32 -5.05
CA VAL A 248 -15.74 -6.55 -5.29
C VAL A 248 -16.50 -6.46 -6.62
N LYS A 249 -17.25 -5.36 -6.85
CA LYS A 249 -18.00 -5.17 -8.10
C LYS A 249 -17.13 -5.00 -9.34
N TRP A 250 -15.92 -4.49 -9.17
CA TRP A 250 -14.93 -4.43 -10.23
C TRP A 250 -14.42 -5.84 -10.55
N ALA A 251 -14.04 -6.63 -9.55
CA ALA A 251 -13.57 -8.01 -9.72
C ALA A 251 -14.64 -8.88 -10.41
N GLU A 252 -15.89 -8.86 -9.93
CA GLU A 252 -17.00 -9.58 -10.55
C GLU A 252 -17.08 -9.30 -12.07
N LYS A 253 -16.99 -8.02 -12.47
CA LYS A 253 -17.09 -7.63 -13.87
C LYS A 253 -15.88 -8.05 -14.71
N VAL A 254 -14.68 -7.96 -14.14
CA VAL A 254 -13.44 -8.30 -14.86
C VAL A 254 -13.41 -9.80 -15.16
N PHE A 255 -13.61 -10.63 -14.14
CA PHE A 255 -13.48 -12.09 -14.28
C PHE A 255 -14.71 -12.75 -14.92
N ASP A 256 -15.91 -12.17 -14.80
CA ASP A 256 -17.07 -12.61 -15.60
C ASP A 256 -16.85 -12.34 -17.10
N ALA A 257 -16.22 -11.22 -17.46
CA ALA A 257 -15.96 -10.87 -18.85
C ALA A 257 -14.90 -11.79 -19.48
N GLU A 258 -13.83 -12.13 -18.75
CA GLU A 258 -12.80 -13.08 -19.21
C GLU A 258 -13.36 -14.49 -19.42
N SER A 259 -14.28 -14.93 -18.55
CA SER A 259 -15.00 -16.20 -18.68
C SER A 259 -15.84 -16.27 -19.96
N ALA A 260 -16.42 -15.14 -20.38
CA ALA A 260 -17.23 -15.03 -21.58
C ALA A 260 -16.40 -15.02 -22.87
N ASP A 261 -15.21 -14.43 -22.86
CA ASP A 261 -14.30 -14.40 -24.03
C ASP A 261 -13.53 -15.73 -24.23
N SER A 262 -13.44 -16.56 -23.19
CA SER A 262 -12.76 -17.86 -23.20
C SER A 262 -13.65 -19.05 -23.59
N SER A 263 -14.96 -18.83 -23.78
CA SER A 263 -15.99 -19.84 -24.09
C SER A 263 -16.41 -19.83 -25.57
#